data_AF-A0A1Y1RFU9-F1
#
_entry.id   AF-A0A1Y1RFU9-F1
#
_cell.length_a   1.000
_cell.length_b   1.000
_cell.length_c   1.000
_cell.angle_alpha   90.00
_cell.angle_beta   90.00
_cell.angle_gamma   90.00
#
_symmetry.space_group_name_H-M   'P 1'
#
loop_
_entity.id
_entity.type
_entity.pdbx_description
1 polymer ?
#
loop_
_entity_poly.entity_id
_entity_poly.type
_entity_poly.pdbx_seq_one_letter_code
_entity_poly.pdbx_strand_id
1 'polypeptide(L)'
;MKKKSGLPLIKIALFILILFIFLGPIVFFKLSLSEALIVMQMESAMNCRVEIKRIEVNPFSLEGVIVVQGLKIAKRDNYADQAVSLSKRPPIGTPEISAPQSNLEMRFLPLLKKRFELEQFVLKDAVAYLTLYQDGTHSLTSLFNPPLIVNGKPNPDLQNSASAFDENPSDMSHALPVAMGRIALKNGTIQSSIPQKFASAPDAKIRSVSAKRVSNPNRSDPNVFNAKSIPLPTVLDRIALENATIYATIDETGQKLTVTPLNLTIADIDIDPENLQAHNNARLEFAAETVIFGKDQSEDGKLKLETSMDIVPFEEKSGEINPDMVYTVTVKKGTYLTGMALFDQLAGKVEPLRRVDLNIDALNKPIELSSDVDIKLRSLDGKIITAEDVGFVTDYFDLKLTKGSWYKPGTDGHELHGMITMSEVESKKAIQSVDKTIEKHIASHIPVDTKKIRNAMLGNLIRENRIHLSFRSSGSIMQPRVGLSGNSISLKQALSDAVSDGAFDMDKIKEGLGNLFK
;
A
#
# COMPACT_ATOMS: atom_id res chain seq x y z
N MET A 1 20.44 -54.83 60.77
CA MET A 1 20.86 -53.41 60.63
C MET A 1 21.42 -53.17 59.23
N LYS A 2 20.89 -52.17 58.53
CA LYS A 2 21.28 -51.71 57.19
C LYS A 2 22.64 -51.02 57.23
N LYS A 3 23.55 -51.37 56.32
CA LYS A 3 24.76 -50.58 56.03
C LYS A 3 24.50 -49.73 54.78
N LYS A 4 24.17 -48.45 54.99
CA LYS A 4 24.14 -47.39 53.97
C LYS A 4 25.54 -46.77 53.91
N SER A 5 26.21 -46.82 52.76
CA SER A 5 27.12 -45.75 52.29
C SER A 5 27.84 -46.20 51.01
N GLY A 6 27.24 -45.95 49.86
CA GLY A 6 27.89 -46.13 48.55
C GLY A 6 27.34 -45.18 47.48
N LEU A 7 26.64 -44.12 47.88
CA LEU A 7 25.79 -43.33 46.98
C LEU A 7 25.89 -41.79 47.07
N PRO A 8 26.97 -41.14 47.57
CA PRO A 8 27.16 -39.71 47.35
C PRO A 8 27.93 -39.41 46.05
N LEU A 9 29.00 -40.15 45.74
CA LEU A 9 29.85 -39.85 44.57
C LEU A 9 29.16 -40.09 43.21
N ILE A 10 28.37 -41.17 43.08
CA ILE A 10 27.62 -41.45 41.84
C ILE A 10 26.53 -40.39 41.60
N LYS A 11 25.90 -39.89 42.67
CA LYS A 11 24.91 -38.81 42.56
C LYS A 11 25.54 -37.47 42.22
N ILE A 12 26.73 -37.18 42.75
CA ILE A 12 27.51 -35.98 42.42
C ILE A 12 28.01 -36.06 40.97
N ALA A 13 28.53 -37.20 40.52
CA ALA A 13 28.96 -37.39 39.14
C ALA A 13 27.79 -37.31 38.14
N LEU A 14 26.63 -37.88 38.48
CA LEU A 14 25.42 -37.75 37.67
C LEU A 14 24.88 -36.32 37.67
N PHE A 15 24.93 -35.62 38.81
CA PHE A 15 24.56 -34.20 38.90
C PHE A 15 25.50 -33.32 38.07
N ILE A 16 26.82 -33.55 38.10
CA ILE A 16 27.81 -32.82 37.29
C ILE A 16 27.67 -33.16 35.80
N LEU A 17 27.36 -34.41 35.45
CA LEU A 17 27.11 -34.83 34.06
C LEU A 17 25.83 -34.20 33.52
N ILE A 18 24.75 -34.20 34.31
CA ILE A 18 23.51 -33.48 34.02
C ILE A 18 23.81 -31.97 33.91
N LEU A 19 24.57 -31.42 34.85
CA LEU A 19 25.01 -30.02 34.83
C LEU A 19 25.80 -29.69 33.55
N PHE A 20 26.67 -30.58 33.05
CA PHE A 20 27.41 -30.40 31.79
C PHE A 20 26.58 -30.65 30.53
N ILE A 21 25.58 -31.54 30.57
CA ILE A 21 24.64 -31.77 29.47
C ILE A 21 23.65 -30.60 29.35
N PHE A 22 23.31 -29.95 30.46
CA PHE A 22 22.46 -28.75 30.47
C PHE A 22 23.27 -27.45 30.29
N LEU A 23 24.46 -27.30 30.89
CA LEU A 23 25.32 -26.12 30.66
C LEU A 23 26.07 -26.19 29.32
N GLY A 24 26.40 -27.36 28.79
CA GLY A 24 27.18 -27.51 27.55
C GLY A 24 26.52 -26.85 26.34
N PRO A 25 25.23 -27.11 26.06
CA PRO A 25 24.46 -26.39 25.04
C PRO A 25 24.32 -24.90 25.37
N ILE A 26 24.14 -24.53 26.64
CA ILE A 26 23.98 -23.13 27.08
C ILE A 26 25.26 -22.31 26.87
N VAL A 27 26.40 -22.88 27.22
CA VAL A 27 27.73 -22.32 27.02
C VAL A 27 28.05 -22.31 25.53
N PHE A 28 27.74 -23.38 24.78
CA PHE A 28 27.88 -23.44 23.33
C PHE A 28 27.01 -22.40 22.60
N PHE A 29 25.76 -22.19 23.00
CA PHE A 29 24.88 -21.15 22.45
C PHE A 29 25.38 -19.75 22.81
N LYS A 30 25.83 -19.49 24.04
CA LYS A 30 26.44 -18.21 24.42
C LYS A 30 27.78 -17.94 23.74
N LEU A 31 28.57 -18.99 23.44
CA LEU A 31 29.82 -18.88 22.70
C LEU A 31 29.62 -18.79 21.18
N SER A 32 28.52 -19.32 20.65
CA SER A 32 28.25 -19.34 19.20
C SER A 32 27.43 -18.14 18.73
N LEU A 33 26.51 -17.59 19.53
CA LEU A 33 25.76 -16.37 19.18
C LEU A 33 26.48 -15.12 19.69
N SER A 34 27.53 -14.70 18.99
CA SER A 34 28.20 -13.41 19.25
C SER A 34 27.66 -12.31 18.34
N GLU A 35 27.78 -11.05 18.78
CA GLU A 35 27.48 -9.86 17.96
C GLU A 35 28.22 -9.91 16.62
N ALA A 36 29.49 -10.33 16.66
CA ALA A 36 30.31 -10.48 15.47
C ALA A 36 29.76 -11.50 14.48
N LEU A 37 29.20 -12.62 14.95
CA LEU A 37 28.65 -13.65 14.07
C LEU A 37 27.34 -13.18 13.43
N ILE A 38 26.42 -12.59 14.20
CA ILE A 38 25.17 -12.05 13.63
C ILE A 38 25.46 -10.94 12.61
N VAL A 39 26.34 -9.98 12.96
CA VAL A 39 26.76 -8.93 12.03
C VAL A 39 27.37 -9.53 10.77
N MET A 40 28.28 -10.50 10.90
CA MET A 40 28.91 -11.15 9.75
C MET A 40 27.90 -11.87 8.86
N GLN A 41 26.93 -12.59 9.45
CA GLN A 41 25.90 -13.30 8.70
C GLN A 41 25.00 -12.32 7.94
N MET A 42 24.55 -11.25 8.60
CA MET A 42 23.74 -10.20 7.97
C MET A 42 24.53 -9.50 6.86
N GLU A 43 25.78 -9.09 7.10
CA GLU A 43 26.64 -8.43 6.10
C GLU A 43 27.09 -9.36 4.96
N SER A 44 26.97 -10.68 5.12
CA SER A 44 27.25 -11.65 4.05
C SER A 44 26.01 -11.91 3.19
N ALA A 45 24.83 -11.88 3.78
CA ALA A 45 23.56 -12.06 3.09
C ALA A 45 23.06 -10.79 2.40
N MET A 46 23.36 -9.61 2.97
CA MET A 46 22.82 -8.33 2.57
C MET A 46 23.92 -7.33 2.22
N ASN A 47 23.66 -6.47 1.25
CA ASN A 47 24.53 -5.37 0.85
C ASN A 47 24.39 -4.16 1.80
N CYS A 48 24.69 -4.42 3.08
CA CYS A 48 24.58 -3.43 4.14
C CYS A 48 25.82 -3.43 5.04
N ARG A 49 25.84 -2.43 5.93
CA ARG A 49 26.67 -2.33 7.12
C ARG A 49 25.79 -2.50 8.33
N VAL A 50 26.14 -3.40 9.25
CA VAL A 50 25.39 -3.66 10.49
C VAL A 50 26.20 -3.29 11.72
N GLU A 51 25.54 -2.64 12.68
CA GLU A 51 26.02 -2.42 14.04
C GLU A 51 24.97 -2.97 15.02
N ILE A 52 25.42 -3.74 15.99
CA ILE A 52 24.61 -4.23 17.11
C ILE A 52 25.32 -3.78 18.38
N LYS A 53 24.59 -3.12 19.28
CA LYS A 53 25.17 -2.66 20.55
C LYS A 53 25.37 -3.80 21.53
N ARG A 54 24.37 -4.70 21.61
CA ARG A 54 24.38 -5.81 22.56
C ARG A 54 23.45 -6.93 22.11
N ILE A 55 23.85 -8.17 22.38
CA ILE A 55 22.95 -9.32 22.36
C ILE A 55 22.83 -9.87 23.78
N GLU A 56 21.59 -10.06 24.23
CA GLU A 56 21.28 -10.75 25.47
C GLU A 56 20.60 -12.07 25.13
N VAL A 57 21.25 -13.18 25.49
CA VAL A 57 20.67 -14.51 25.38
C VAL A 57 20.27 -14.94 26.78
N ASN A 58 18.99 -15.27 26.98
CA ASN A 58 18.48 -15.89 28.19
C ASN A 58 18.15 -17.37 27.96
N PRO A 59 19.17 -18.24 27.95
CA PRO A 59 19.00 -19.66 27.65
C PRO A 59 18.34 -20.45 28.80
N PHE A 60 18.10 -19.81 29.95
CA PHE A 60 17.44 -20.41 31.11
C PHE A 60 15.94 -20.11 31.18
N SER A 61 15.44 -19.29 30.27
CA SER A 61 14.00 -19.20 30.02
C SER A 61 13.52 -20.48 29.32
N LEU A 62 12.32 -20.95 29.64
CA LEU A 62 11.69 -22.09 28.95
C LEU A 62 11.56 -21.84 27.43
N GLU A 63 11.46 -20.57 27.03
CA GLU A 63 11.13 -20.08 25.69
C GLU A 63 12.33 -19.50 24.93
N GLY A 64 13.56 -19.66 25.44
CA GLY A 64 14.78 -19.30 24.72
C GLY A 64 14.80 -17.92 24.07
N VAL A 65 14.89 -16.87 24.89
CA VAL A 65 14.83 -15.50 24.40
C VAL A 65 16.22 -14.99 23.98
N ILE A 66 16.31 -14.45 22.76
CA ILE A 66 17.42 -13.66 22.22
C ILE A 66 16.92 -12.22 22.04
N VAL A 67 17.53 -11.27 22.76
CA VAL A 67 17.25 -9.85 22.61
C VAL A 67 18.44 -9.17 21.93
N VAL A 68 18.20 -8.53 20.79
CA VAL A 68 19.19 -7.68 20.12
C VAL A 68 18.87 -6.23 20.45
N GLN A 69 19.83 -5.51 21.02
CA GLN A 69 19.69 -4.11 21.39
C GLN A 69 20.53 -3.22 20.47
N GLY A 70 19.96 -2.07 20.10
CA GLY A 70 20.62 -1.04 19.32
C GLY A 70 21.07 -1.51 17.94
N LEU A 71 20.21 -2.24 17.22
CA LEU A 71 20.44 -2.62 15.84
C LEU A 71 20.44 -1.36 14.97
N LYS A 72 21.46 -1.22 14.13
CA LYS A 72 21.54 -0.21 13.08
C LYS A 72 21.98 -0.87 11.78
N ILE A 73 21.33 -0.49 10.69
CA ILE A 73 21.65 -0.93 9.34
C ILE A 73 21.86 0.32 8.48
N ALA A 74 22.99 0.37 7.79
CA ALA A 74 23.35 1.44 6.86
C ALA A 74 23.81 0.85 5.53
N LYS A 75 24.05 1.73 4.55
CA LYS A 75 24.69 1.35 3.29
C LYS A 75 26.03 0.68 3.56
N ARG A 76 26.34 -0.35 2.77
CA ARG A 76 27.60 -1.09 2.86
C ARG A 76 28.80 -0.15 2.69
N ASP A 77 29.87 -0.42 3.44
CA ASP A 77 31.11 0.32 3.41
C ASP A 77 32.33 -0.63 3.30
N ASN A 78 33.52 -0.05 3.14
CA ASN A 78 34.77 -0.81 3.06
C ASN A 78 35.05 -1.67 4.31
N TYR A 79 34.51 -1.29 5.47
CA TYR A 79 34.71 -2.05 6.70
C TYR A 79 33.89 -3.35 6.68
N ALA A 80 32.67 -3.32 6.13
CA ALA A 80 31.84 -4.49 5.91
C ALA A 80 32.44 -5.38 4.80
N ASP A 81 32.87 -4.78 3.68
CA ASP A 81 33.51 -5.50 2.57
C ASP A 81 34.72 -6.32 3.03
N GLN A 82 35.57 -5.73 3.87
CA GLN A 82 36.80 -6.36 4.36
C GLN A 82 36.58 -7.19 5.64
N ALA A 83 35.35 -7.27 6.15
CA ALA A 83 35.02 -7.91 7.42
C ALA A 83 35.95 -7.47 8.57
N VAL A 84 36.23 -6.18 8.66
CA VAL A 84 37.04 -5.60 9.73
C VAL A 84 36.43 -5.95 11.08
N SER A 85 37.22 -6.28 12.09
CA SER A 85 36.72 -6.59 13.45
C SER A 85 35.81 -5.49 13.99
N LEU A 86 34.71 -5.85 14.68
CA LEU A 86 33.72 -4.90 15.21
C LEU A 86 34.34 -3.78 16.06
N SER A 87 35.30 -4.13 16.91
CA SER A 87 36.02 -3.20 17.80
C SER A 87 36.87 -2.14 17.09
N LYS A 88 37.16 -2.31 15.78
CA LYS A 88 37.99 -1.40 14.98
C LYS A 88 37.16 -0.51 14.04
N ARG A 89 35.84 -0.66 14.08
CA ARG A 89 34.91 0.04 13.19
C ARG A 89 34.50 1.38 13.82
N PRO A 90 34.40 2.48 13.04
CA PRO A 90 33.70 3.66 13.50
C PRO A 90 32.20 3.36 13.67
N PRO A 91 31.51 4.03 14.62
CA PRO A 91 30.07 3.86 14.81
C PRO A 91 29.28 4.40 13.61
N ILE A 92 28.13 3.77 13.32
CA ILE A 92 27.18 4.25 12.32
C ILE A 92 26.51 5.53 12.83
N GLY A 93 26.78 6.63 12.12
CA GLY A 93 26.19 7.95 12.40
C GLY A 93 24.77 8.11 11.86
N THR A 94 24.55 7.78 10.58
CA THR A 94 23.25 7.92 9.90
C THR A 94 22.75 6.57 9.39
N PRO A 95 22.01 5.79 10.21
CA PRO A 95 21.44 4.53 9.79
C PRO A 95 20.26 4.75 8.83
N GLU A 96 20.08 3.84 7.88
CA GLU A 96 18.87 3.78 7.04
C GLU A 96 17.74 3.08 7.80
N ILE A 97 18.08 2.09 8.64
CA ILE A 97 17.16 1.40 9.54
C ILE A 97 17.80 1.32 10.91
N SER A 98 17.05 1.60 11.96
CA SER A 98 17.46 1.36 13.34
C SER A 98 16.35 0.72 14.15
N ALA A 99 16.69 -0.16 15.07
CA ALA A 99 15.76 -0.73 16.03
C ALA A 99 16.42 -0.72 17.42
N PRO A 100 15.89 0.07 18.38
CA PRO A 100 16.39 0.09 19.74
C PRO A 100 16.38 -1.30 20.38
N GLN A 101 15.36 -2.10 20.05
CA GLN A 101 15.20 -3.45 20.55
C GLN A 101 14.52 -4.36 19.52
N SER A 102 15.02 -5.58 19.41
CA SER A 102 14.32 -6.69 18.76
C SER A 102 14.37 -7.93 19.64
N ASN A 103 13.25 -8.64 19.72
CA ASN A 103 13.11 -9.86 20.48
C ASN A 103 12.90 -11.02 19.52
N LEU A 104 13.66 -12.09 19.71
CA LEU A 104 13.51 -13.36 19.04
C LEU A 104 13.33 -14.42 20.12
N GLU A 105 12.16 -15.05 20.16
CA GLU A 105 11.84 -16.09 21.14
C GLU A 105 11.62 -17.41 20.41
N MET A 106 12.25 -18.47 20.90
CA MET A 106 12.30 -19.74 20.19
C MET A 106 12.23 -20.91 21.16
N ARG A 107 11.47 -21.94 20.79
CA ARG A 107 11.36 -23.12 21.63
C ARG A 107 12.56 -24.03 21.44
N PHE A 108 13.30 -24.28 22.52
CA PHE A 108 14.47 -25.15 22.48
C PHE A 108 14.15 -26.65 22.43
N LEU A 109 13.05 -27.09 23.06
CA LEU A 109 12.70 -28.53 23.11
C LEU A 109 12.46 -29.14 21.72
N PRO A 110 11.77 -28.47 20.77
CA PRO A 110 11.63 -28.92 19.38
C PRO A 110 12.96 -29.10 18.63
N LEU A 111 14.00 -28.30 18.94
CA LEU A 111 15.31 -28.42 18.27
C LEU A 111 15.98 -29.77 18.54
N LEU A 112 15.74 -30.38 19.71
CA LEU A 112 16.20 -31.74 20.01
C LEU A 112 15.57 -32.79 19.08
N LYS A 113 14.39 -32.48 18.51
CA LYS A 113 13.68 -33.29 17.52
C LYS A 113 13.94 -32.80 16.08
N LYS A 114 14.95 -31.94 15.86
CA LYS A 114 15.25 -31.30 14.56
C LYS A 114 14.08 -30.48 14.01
N ARG A 115 13.24 -29.92 14.89
CA ARG A 115 12.17 -28.99 14.53
C ARG A 115 12.54 -27.59 14.99
N PHE A 116 12.43 -26.62 14.09
CA PHE A 116 12.57 -25.22 14.42
C PHE A 116 11.18 -24.66 14.68
N GLU A 117 10.96 -24.16 15.89
CA GLU A 117 9.70 -23.50 16.29
C GLU A 117 10.08 -22.10 16.79
N LEU A 118 9.75 -21.11 15.98
CA LEU A 118 9.88 -19.71 16.33
C LEU A 118 8.58 -19.28 16.99
N GLU A 119 8.66 -18.79 18.22
CA GLU A 119 7.50 -18.36 18.99
C GLU A 119 7.17 -16.93 18.63
N GLN A 120 8.13 -16.02 18.78
CA GLN A 120 7.94 -14.66 18.29
C GLN A 120 9.20 -14.00 17.75
N PHE A 121 9.01 -13.16 16.74
CA PHE A 121 10.00 -12.18 16.29
C PHE A 121 9.37 -10.79 16.31
N VAL A 122 9.85 -9.90 17.17
CA VAL A 122 9.27 -8.57 17.38
C VAL A 122 10.33 -7.49 17.23
N LEU A 123 10.12 -6.54 16.33
CA LEU A 123 10.89 -5.31 16.19
C LEU A 123 10.14 -4.17 16.87
N LYS A 124 10.74 -3.55 17.90
CA LYS A 124 10.13 -2.46 18.66
C LYS A 124 10.79 -1.13 18.35
N ASP A 125 9.96 -0.10 18.20
CA ASP A 125 10.39 1.30 18.00
C ASP A 125 11.35 1.45 16.81
N ALA A 126 11.18 0.62 15.77
CA ALA A 126 12.05 0.65 14.61
C ALA A 126 11.85 1.95 13.83
N VAL A 127 12.94 2.57 13.40
CA VAL A 127 12.94 3.79 12.59
C VAL A 127 13.60 3.49 11.25
N ALA A 128 12.90 3.80 10.15
CA ALA A 128 13.43 3.67 8.80
C ALA A 128 13.37 5.00 8.05
N TYR A 129 14.40 5.28 7.27
CA TYR A 129 14.48 6.42 6.36
C TYR A 129 14.51 5.90 4.93
N LEU A 130 13.64 6.41 4.06
CA LEU A 130 13.64 5.99 2.66
C LEU A 130 13.33 7.13 1.69
N THR A 131 13.84 7.00 0.49
CA THR A 131 13.47 7.83 -0.65
C THR A 131 12.72 6.98 -1.65
N LEU A 132 11.52 7.40 -2.05
CA LEU A 132 10.75 6.82 -3.14
C LEU A 132 11.14 7.52 -4.45
N TYR A 133 11.66 6.76 -5.40
CA TYR A 133 12.12 7.27 -6.69
C TYR A 133 11.01 7.24 -7.75
N GLN A 134 11.18 8.00 -8.83
CA GLN A 134 10.22 8.10 -9.93
C GLN A 134 9.92 6.77 -10.63
N ASP A 135 10.87 5.83 -10.61
CA ASP A 135 10.71 4.50 -11.20
C ASP A 135 9.94 3.52 -10.29
N GLY A 136 9.44 4.00 -9.14
CA GLY A 136 8.75 3.21 -8.13
C GLY A 136 9.68 2.40 -7.21
N THR A 137 11.00 2.46 -7.42
CA THR A 137 11.97 1.84 -6.51
C THR A 137 12.22 2.74 -5.29
N HIS A 138 12.94 2.22 -4.30
CA HIS A 138 13.27 2.98 -3.09
C HIS A 138 14.71 2.78 -2.62
N SER A 139 15.24 3.75 -1.86
CA SER A 139 16.63 3.77 -1.39
C SER A 139 17.05 2.52 -0.59
N LEU A 140 16.12 1.91 0.15
CA LEU A 140 16.36 0.69 0.92
C LEU A 140 16.56 -0.58 0.06
N THR A 141 16.13 -0.58 -1.21
CA THR A 141 16.22 -1.77 -2.09
C THR A 141 17.65 -2.28 -2.17
N SER A 142 18.61 -1.36 -2.26
CA SER A 142 20.03 -1.67 -2.35
C SER A 142 20.60 -2.40 -1.13
N LEU A 143 19.97 -2.29 0.04
CA LEU A 143 20.42 -2.96 1.26
C LEU A 143 20.16 -4.47 1.21
N PHE A 144 19.10 -4.90 0.54
CA PHE A 144 18.65 -6.29 0.51
C PHE A 144 19.19 -7.07 -0.70
N ASN A 145 19.95 -6.41 -1.57
CA ASN A 145 20.67 -7.10 -2.65
C ASN A 145 21.82 -7.92 -2.08
N PRO A 146 22.22 -9.03 -2.74
CA PRO A 146 23.45 -9.73 -2.39
C PRO A 146 24.67 -8.79 -2.50
N PRO A 147 25.61 -8.81 -1.55
CA PRO A 147 26.81 -7.97 -1.62
C PRO A 147 27.74 -8.44 -2.75
N LEU A 148 28.44 -7.52 -3.39
CA LEU A 148 29.41 -7.86 -4.45
C LEU A 148 30.73 -8.41 -3.88
N ILE A 149 31.11 -7.95 -2.69
CA ILE A 149 32.35 -8.30 -1.99
C ILE A 149 32.01 -8.80 -0.60
N VAL A 150 32.54 -9.95 -0.23
CA VAL A 150 32.42 -10.54 1.12
C VAL A 150 33.81 -10.97 1.56
N ASN A 151 34.25 -10.53 2.74
CA ASN A 151 35.56 -10.84 3.31
C ASN A 151 36.74 -10.49 2.39
N GLY A 152 36.65 -9.34 1.70
CA GLY A 152 37.69 -8.81 0.80
C GLY A 152 37.79 -9.56 -0.55
N LYS A 153 36.86 -10.46 -0.84
CA LYS A 153 36.82 -11.24 -2.08
C LYS A 153 35.48 -11.06 -2.79
N PRO A 154 35.41 -11.24 -4.12
CA PRO A 154 34.12 -11.27 -4.81
C PRO A 154 33.20 -12.33 -4.19
N ASN A 155 31.91 -12.02 -4.10
CA ASN A 155 30.92 -12.91 -3.49
C ASN A 155 30.80 -14.23 -4.29
N PRO A 156 31.09 -15.39 -3.68
CA PRO A 156 31.03 -16.69 -4.37
C PRO A 156 29.63 -17.03 -4.87
N ASP A 157 28.57 -16.56 -4.19
CA ASP A 157 27.19 -16.87 -4.56
C ASP A 157 26.77 -16.22 -5.88
N LEU A 158 27.38 -15.07 -6.21
CA LEU A 158 27.17 -14.40 -7.49
C LEU A 158 27.94 -15.07 -8.64
N GLN A 159 29.01 -15.80 -8.35
CA GLN A 159 29.81 -16.51 -9.37
C GLN A 159 29.18 -17.84 -9.79
N ASN A 160 28.55 -18.55 -8.85
CA ASN A 160 27.85 -19.80 -9.14
C ASN A 160 26.57 -19.57 -9.97
N SER A 161 25.96 -18.39 -9.85
CA SER A 161 24.75 -17.99 -10.59
C SER A 161 25.01 -17.73 -12.10
N ALA A 162 26.24 -17.36 -12.47
CA ALA A 162 26.64 -17.16 -13.87
C ALA A 162 27.09 -18.45 -14.57
N SER A 163 27.35 -19.51 -13.81
CA SER A 163 27.90 -20.79 -14.30
C SER A 163 26.82 -21.82 -14.68
N ALA A 164 25.54 -21.49 -14.49
CA ALA A 164 24.40 -22.39 -14.77
C ALA A 164 23.84 -22.26 -16.20
N PHE A 165 24.51 -21.52 -17.09
CA PHE A 165 24.15 -21.35 -18.50
C PHE A 165 25.24 -21.89 -19.44
N ASP A 166 25.71 -23.10 -19.20
CA ASP A 166 26.57 -23.82 -20.15
C ASP A 166 25.83 -25.05 -20.69
N GLU A 167 24.83 -24.80 -21.55
CA GLU A 167 24.30 -25.80 -22.47
C GLU A 167 24.89 -25.57 -23.87
N ASN A 168 25.90 -26.37 -24.19
CA ASN A 168 26.18 -27.00 -25.48
C ASN A 168 25.99 -26.12 -26.76
N PRO A 169 27.07 -25.59 -27.37
CA PRO A 169 26.99 -24.67 -28.51
C PRO A 169 26.70 -25.34 -29.89
N SER A 170 25.98 -26.45 -29.93
CA SER A 170 25.74 -27.19 -31.19
C SER A 170 24.34 -27.05 -31.79
N ASP A 171 23.42 -26.27 -31.18
CA ASP A 171 22.07 -26.08 -31.73
C ASP A 171 21.66 -24.59 -31.72
N MET A 172 22.30 -23.81 -32.60
CA MET A 172 22.02 -22.38 -32.79
C MET A 172 21.46 -22.11 -34.19
N SER A 173 20.20 -22.50 -34.39
CA SER A 173 19.28 -21.75 -35.24
C SER A 173 17.99 -21.57 -34.46
N HIS A 174 17.64 -20.31 -34.16
CA HIS A 174 16.52 -19.85 -33.31
C HIS A 174 16.83 -19.59 -31.83
N ALA A 175 17.71 -18.62 -31.54
CA ALA A 175 17.63 -17.88 -30.28
C ALA A 175 17.96 -16.39 -30.51
N LEU A 176 16.98 -15.54 -30.20
CA LEU A 176 17.12 -14.08 -30.12
C LEU A 176 18.01 -13.70 -28.91
N PRO A 177 18.77 -12.60 -28.97
CA PRO A 177 19.64 -12.19 -27.89
C PRO A 177 18.84 -11.73 -26.67
N VAL A 178 19.12 -12.33 -25.51
CA VAL A 178 18.69 -11.84 -24.20
C VAL A 178 19.39 -10.51 -23.93
N ALA A 179 18.60 -9.44 -24.00
CA ALA A 179 19.03 -8.09 -23.67
C ALA A 179 19.27 -7.97 -22.16
N MET A 180 20.53 -7.76 -21.78
CA MET A 180 20.84 -7.04 -20.55
C MET A 180 20.29 -5.62 -20.66
N GLY A 181 19.21 -5.33 -19.92
CA GLY A 181 18.64 -4.00 -19.80
C GLY A 181 19.55 -3.06 -19.00
N ARG A 182 20.61 -2.57 -19.63
CA ARG A 182 21.26 -1.30 -19.27
C ARG A 182 20.74 -0.26 -20.27
N ILE A 183 19.78 0.57 -19.87
CA ILE A 183 19.52 1.82 -20.59
C ILE A 183 20.36 2.90 -19.91
N ALA A 184 21.52 3.14 -20.49
CA ALA A 184 22.27 4.37 -20.32
C ALA A 184 21.60 5.45 -21.17
N LEU A 185 21.08 6.51 -20.55
CA LEU A 185 20.71 7.72 -21.26
C LEU A 185 21.94 8.63 -21.34
N LYS A 186 22.53 8.73 -22.53
CA LYS A 186 23.46 9.78 -22.94
C LYS A 186 22.77 10.59 -24.05
N ASN A 187 22.57 11.88 -23.77
CA ASN A 187 22.25 13.01 -24.66
C ASN A 187 21.88 12.72 -26.13
N GLY A 188 20.71 13.20 -26.57
CA GLY A 188 20.50 13.53 -27.99
C GLY A 188 19.07 13.41 -28.51
N THR A 189 18.43 14.55 -28.69
CA THR A 189 17.23 14.85 -29.50
C THR A 189 17.15 14.08 -30.82
N ILE A 190 15.96 13.60 -31.23
CA ILE A 190 15.47 13.68 -32.63
C ILE A 190 13.93 13.83 -32.66
N GLN A 191 13.46 14.89 -33.33
CA GLN A 191 12.11 15.08 -33.86
C GLN A 191 11.80 14.08 -34.99
N SER A 192 10.56 13.59 -35.09
CA SER A 192 10.01 13.25 -36.40
C SER A 192 8.55 13.71 -36.54
N SER A 193 8.38 14.73 -37.36
CA SER A 193 7.14 15.21 -37.98
C SER A 193 6.71 14.23 -39.09
N ILE A 194 5.44 14.04 -39.45
CA ILE A 194 4.59 14.77 -40.45
C ILE A 194 3.43 13.76 -40.80
N PRO A 195 2.20 14.09 -41.31
CA PRO A 195 1.15 15.06 -40.94
C PRO A 195 -0.28 14.43 -40.83
N GLN A 196 -1.26 15.26 -40.47
CA GLN A 196 -2.71 15.01 -40.61
C GLN A 196 -3.22 15.03 -42.06
N LYS A 197 -4.10 14.07 -42.43
CA LYS A 197 -5.46 14.26 -43.00
C LYS A 197 -6.00 12.94 -43.58
N PHE A 198 -7.18 12.50 -43.15
CA PHE A 198 -8.42 12.45 -43.94
C PHE A 198 -9.55 11.78 -43.12
N ALA A 199 -10.78 12.21 -43.42
CA ALA A 199 -12.00 11.97 -42.67
C ALA A 199 -12.83 10.78 -43.19
N SER A 200 -13.94 10.52 -42.47
CA SER A 200 -15.18 9.78 -42.83
C SER A 200 -15.29 8.27 -42.50
N ALA A 201 -16.41 7.94 -41.83
CA ALA A 201 -16.86 6.67 -41.24
C ALA A 201 -17.49 5.70 -42.29
N PRO A 202 -18.22 4.59 -41.97
CA PRO A 202 -18.43 3.82 -40.73
C PRO A 202 -18.27 2.27 -40.88
N ASP A 203 -18.49 1.53 -39.79
CA ASP A 203 -18.79 0.09 -39.66
C ASP A 203 -17.79 -0.98 -40.18
N ALA A 204 -17.05 -1.58 -39.24
CA ALA A 204 -16.59 -2.97 -39.37
C ALA A 204 -16.47 -3.65 -37.99
N LYS A 205 -17.22 -4.75 -37.83
CA LYS A 205 -17.21 -5.71 -36.72
C LYS A 205 -15.79 -6.00 -36.21
N ILE A 206 -15.48 -5.57 -34.99
CA ILE A 206 -14.30 -6.06 -34.27
C ILE A 206 -14.65 -7.41 -33.66
N ARG A 207 -14.11 -8.48 -34.26
CA ARG A 207 -14.01 -9.80 -33.63
C ARG A 207 -13.06 -9.68 -32.45
N SER A 208 -13.58 -9.91 -31.25
CA SER A 208 -12.77 -10.10 -30.03
C SER A 208 -11.90 -11.35 -30.17
N VAL A 209 -10.60 -11.15 -30.35
CA VAL A 209 -9.62 -12.22 -30.13
C VAL A 209 -9.42 -12.31 -28.62
N SER A 210 -10.19 -13.18 -27.97
CA SER A 210 -9.87 -13.65 -26.62
C SER A 210 -8.52 -14.36 -26.68
N ALA A 211 -7.47 -13.68 -26.22
CA ALA A 211 -6.22 -14.34 -25.86
C ALA A 211 -6.47 -15.13 -24.56
N LYS A 212 -6.93 -16.36 -24.74
CA LYS A 212 -7.00 -17.39 -23.70
C LYS A 212 -5.55 -17.69 -23.28
N ARG A 213 -5.08 -17.05 -22.21
CA ARG A 213 -3.81 -17.41 -21.56
C ARG A 213 -4.07 -18.77 -20.92
N VAL A 214 -3.70 -19.84 -21.63
CA VAL A 214 -3.59 -21.18 -21.06
C VAL A 214 -2.41 -21.12 -20.11
N SER A 215 -2.67 -20.87 -18.83
CA SER A 215 -1.69 -21.15 -17.78
C SER A 215 -1.47 -22.66 -17.78
N ASN A 216 -0.25 -23.07 -18.08
CA ASN A 216 0.17 -24.45 -17.91
C ASN A 216 0.49 -24.62 -16.42
N PRO A 217 -0.27 -25.38 -15.63
CA PRO A 217 -0.16 -25.41 -14.16
C PRO A 217 1.13 -26.07 -13.63
N ASN A 218 2.05 -26.47 -14.51
CA ASN A 218 3.29 -27.20 -14.16
C ASN A 218 4.59 -26.46 -14.56
N ARG A 219 4.55 -25.17 -14.88
CA ARG A 219 5.78 -24.35 -14.99
C ARG A 219 5.82 -23.35 -13.84
N SER A 220 6.43 -23.75 -12.73
CA SER A 220 6.90 -22.81 -11.71
C SER A 220 8.03 -21.97 -12.33
N ASP A 221 7.81 -20.68 -12.49
CA ASP A 221 8.90 -19.73 -12.71
C ASP A 221 9.77 -19.75 -11.44
N PRO A 222 11.06 -20.11 -11.52
CA PRO A 222 11.93 -20.22 -10.35
C PRO A 222 12.12 -18.91 -9.58
N ASN A 223 11.67 -17.78 -10.12
CA ASN A 223 11.75 -16.46 -9.47
C ASN A 223 10.48 -16.05 -8.69
N VAL A 224 9.44 -16.90 -8.63
CA VAL A 224 8.22 -16.60 -7.86
C VAL A 224 8.20 -17.43 -6.57
N PHE A 225 8.10 -16.75 -5.42
CA PHE A 225 8.00 -17.41 -4.12
C PHE A 225 6.80 -18.36 -4.08
N ASN A 226 7.04 -19.60 -3.67
CA ASN A 226 6.04 -20.67 -3.64
C ASN A 226 6.11 -21.39 -2.29
N ALA A 227 4.98 -21.84 -1.75
CA ALA A 227 4.92 -22.59 -0.50
C ALA A 227 5.88 -23.79 -0.50
N LYS A 228 6.08 -24.44 -1.66
CA LYS A 228 7.00 -25.59 -1.81
C LYS A 228 8.49 -25.23 -1.63
N SER A 229 8.84 -23.95 -1.65
CA SER A 229 10.18 -23.47 -1.31
C SER A 229 10.44 -23.43 0.19
N ILE A 230 9.38 -23.56 1.00
CA ILE A 230 9.50 -23.67 2.46
C ILE A 230 9.95 -25.11 2.75
N PRO A 231 11.12 -25.31 3.38
CA PRO A 231 11.75 -26.62 3.46
C PRO A 231 11.08 -27.57 4.47
N LEU A 232 10.30 -27.04 5.41
CA LEU A 232 9.65 -27.78 6.49
C LEU A 232 8.30 -27.15 6.85
N PRO A 233 7.32 -27.92 7.38
CA PRO A 233 6.12 -27.35 7.99
C PRO A 233 6.50 -26.30 9.02
N THR A 234 5.90 -25.12 8.90
CA THR A 234 6.24 -23.95 9.72
C THR A 234 5.04 -23.54 10.54
N VAL A 235 5.20 -23.63 11.86
CA VAL A 235 4.29 -23.01 12.83
C VAL A 235 5.04 -21.86 13.46
N LEU A 236 4.49 -20.65 13.32
CA LEU A 236 5.05 -19.42 13.86
C LEU A 236 3.95 -18.63 14.54
N ASP A 237 4.08 -18.43 15.85
CA ASP A 237 3.00 -17.79 16.62
C ASP A 237 2.91 -16.30 16.27
N ARG A 238 4.05 -15.59 16.13
CA ARG A 238 4.03 -14.14 15.88
C ARG A 238 5.27 -13.56 15.20
N ILE A 239 5.07 -12.75 14.16
CA ILE A 239 6.01 -11.75 13.66
C ILE A 239 5.38 -10.37 13.87
N ALA A 240 6.07 -9.44 14.49
CA ALA A 240 5.54 -8.10 14.71
C ALA A 240 6.55 -6.97 14.51
N LEU A 241 6.02 -5.85 14.03
CA LEU A 241 6.61 -4.52 14.07
C LEU A 241 5.74 -3.68 15.00
N GLU A 242 6.28 -3.22 16.12
CA GLU A 242 5.57 -2.48 17.16
C GLU A 242 6.08 -1.03 17.21
N ASN A 243 5.16 -0.07 17.15
CA ASN A 243 5.44 1.36 17.27
C ASN A 243 6.57 1.86 16.33
N ALA A 244 6.63 1.32 15.11
CA ALA A 244 7.64 1.75 14.16
C ALA A 244 7.34 3.12 13.57
N THR A 245 8.39 3.77 13.07
CA THR A 245 8.33 5.05 12.38
C THR A 245 9.04 4.95 11.03
N ILE A 246 8.33 5.33 9.96
CA ILE A 246 8.92 5.44 8.63
C ILE A 246 8.92 6.91 8.22
N TYR A 247 10.10 7.42 7.84
CA TYR A 247 10.25 8.70 7.18
C TYR A 247 10.53 8.46 5.71
N ALA A 248 9.57 8.79 4.85
CA ALA A 248 9.75 8.69 3.40
C ALA A 248 9.83 10.08 2.76
N THR A 249 10.69 10.22 1.75
CA THR A 249 10.71 11.39 0.85
C THR A 249 10.35 10.92 -0.55
N ILE A 250 9.38 11.56 -1.18
CA ILE A 250 9.04 11.32 -2.60
C ILE A 250 9.94 12.22 -3.44
N ASP A 251 10.88 11.63 -4.18
CA ASP A 251 11.91 12.39 -4.91
C ASP A 251 11.31 13.30 -5.98
N GLU A 252 10.25 12.84 -6.67
CA GLU A 252 9.59 13.59 -7.73
C GLU A 252 8.95 14.90 -7.26
N THR A 253 8.24 14.85 -6.13
CA THR A 253 7.44 15.98 -5.63
C THR A 253 8.15 16.75 -4.52
N GLY A 254 9.13 16.15 -3.87
CA GLY A 254 9.76 16.65 -2.64
C GLY A 254 8.86 16.55 -1.41
N GLN A 255 7.70 15.88 -1.51
CA GLN A 255 6.81 15.62 -0.38
C GLN A 255 7.47 14.66 0.62
N LYS A 256 7.08 14.80 1.88
CA LYS A 256 7.55 13.92 2.96
C LYS A 256 6.36 13.18 3.55
N LEU A 257 6.55 11.91 3.85
CA LEU A 257 5.59 11.08 4.56
C LEU A 257 6.20 10.67 5.89
N THR A 258 5.43 10.82 6.96
CA THR A 258 5.76 10.25 8.26
C THR A 258 4.69 9.22 8.60
N VAL A 259 5.08 7.95 8.68
CA VAL A 259 4.20 6.87 9.14
C VAL A 259 4.55 6.56 10.58
N THR A 260 3.72 6.97 11.53
CA THR A 260 3.91 6.68 12.97
C THR A 260 2.61 6.90 13.76
N PRO A 261 2.22 5.98 14.66
CA PRO A 261 2.84 4.66 14.85
C PRO A 261 2.51 3.74 13.67
N LEU A 262 3.45 2.87 13.30
CA LEU A 262 3.23 1.72 12.42
C LEU A 262 3.28 0.44 13.25
N ASN A 263 2.17 -0.27 13.27
CA ASN A 263 2.05 -1.60 13.85
C ASN A 263 1.68 -2.59 12.76
N LEU A 264 2.42 -3.68 12.66
CA LEU A 264 2.15 -4.79 11.74
C LEU A 264 2.39 -6.08 12.50
N THR A 265 1.40 -6.96 12.58
CA THR A 265 1.54 -8.29 13.16
C THR A 265 1.06 -9.33 12.16
N ILE A 266 1.88 -10.36 11.95
CA ILE A 266 1.47 -11.61 11.30
C ILE A 266 1.53 -12.68 12.39
N ALA A 267 0.39 -13.24 12.77
CA ALA A 267 0.26 -14.21 13.84
C ALA A 267 -0.41 -15.50 13.34
N ASP A 268 -0.47 -16.51 14.21
CA ASP A 268 -1.19 -17.76 13.95
C ASP A 268 -0.81 -18.40 12.60
N ILE A 269 0.48 -18.33 12.24
CA ILE A 269 0.99 -18.82 10.96
C ILE A 269 1.10 -20.33 11.04
N ASP A 270 0.32 -21.02 10.21
CA ASP A 270 0.33 -22.46 10.05
C ASP A 270 0.37 -22.79 8.55
N ILE A 271 1.55 -23.19 8.09
CA ILE A 271 1.82 -23.49 6.68
C ILE A 271 2.50 -24.85 6.58
N ASP A 272 1.80 -25.81 5.97
CA ASP A 272 2.37 -27.09 5.55
C ASP A 272 2.40 -27.16 4.01
N PRO A 273 3.59 -27.07 3.38
CA PRO A 273 3.73 -27.18 1.93
C PRO A 273 3.23 -28.51 1.34
N GLU A 274 3.17 -29.57 2.16
CA GLU A 274 2.66 -30.88 1.76
C GLU A 274 1.15 -31.04 2.04
N ASN A 275 0.56 -30.14 2.83
CA ASN A 275 -0.84 -30.20 3.27
C ASN A 275 -1.50 -28.81 3.41
N LEU A 276 -1.45 -28.01 2.35
CA LEU A 276 -2.07 -26.67 2.30
C LEU A 276 -3.60 -26.69 2.47
N GLN A 277 -4.25 -27.85 2.31
CA GLN A 277 -5.69 -27.96 2.52
C GLN A 277 -6.07 -27.78 4.00
N ALA A 278 -5.22 -28.26 4.91
CA ALA A 278 -5.46 -28.18 6.35
C ALA A 278 -4.60 -27.10 7.05
N HIS A 279 -3.43 -26.77 6.50
CA HIS A 279 -2.42 -25.91 7.12
C HIS A 279 -2.01 -24.80 6.13
N ASN A 280 -2.83 -23.77 6.03
CA ASN A 280 -2.63 -22.63 5.14
C ASN A 280 -3.38 -21.40 5.67
N ASN A 281 -3.02 -20.99 6.90
CA ASN A 281 -3.62 -19.85 7.56
C ASN A 281 -2.55 -18.95 8.18
N ALA A 282 -2.88 -17.67 8.26
CA ALA A 282 -2.22 -16.71 9.11
C ALA A 282 -3.22 -15.62 9.50
N ARG A 283 -2.94 -14.86 10.53
CA ARG A 283 -3.66 -13.64 10.89
C ARG A 283 -2.79 -12.43 10.61
N LEU A 284 -3.34 -11.44 9.90
CA LEU A 284 -2.71 -10.17 9.63
C LEU A 284 -3.43 -9.08 10.43
N GLU A 285 -2.66 -8.32 11.21
CA GLU A 285 -3.11 -7.09 11.84
C GLU A 285 -2.20 -5.95 11.40
N PHE A 286 -2.80 -4.83 11.00
CA PHE A 286 -2.06 -3.65 10.61
C PHE A 286 -2.76 -2.40 11.12
N ALA A 287 -1.98 -1.48 11.68
CA ALA A 287 -2.44 -0.16 12.08
C ALA A 287 -1.36 0.86 11.75
N ALA A 288 -1.73 1.93 11.04
CA ALA A 288 -0.79 2.97 10.66
C ALA A 288 -1.46 4.34 10.66
N GLU A 289 -0.75 5.34 11.19
CA GLU A 289 -1.05 6.75 10.96
C GLU A 289 0.02 7.35 10.04
N THR A 290 -0.39 7.89 8.90
CA THR A 290 0.48 8.55 7.93
C THR A 290 0.15 10.03 7.87
N VAL A 291 1.15 10.89 8.05
CA VAL A 291 1.05 12.33 7.84
C VAL A 291 1.82 12.70 6.58
N ILE A 292 1.18 13.47 5.71
CA ILE A 292 1.70 13.91 4.41
C ILE A 292 2.10 15.38 4.56
N PHE A 293 3.34 15.69 4.25
CA PHE A 293 3.86 17.05 4.25
C PHE A 293 4.18 17.51 2.84
N GLY A 294 3.70 18.70 2.50
CA GLY A 294 4.07 19.41 1.29
C GLY A 294 5.55 19.78 1.29
N LYS A 295 6.04 20.21 0.11
CA LYS A 295 7.43 20.67 -0.05
C LYS A 295 7.78 21.85 0.86
N ASP A 296 6.78 22.67 1.19
CA ASP A 296 6.87 23.82 2.10
C ASP A 296 6.70 23.46 3.59
N GLN A 297 6.61 22.16 3.90
CA GLN A 297 6.36 21.59 5.24
C GLN A 297 4.96 21.83 5.80
N SER A 298 4.00 22.28 4.97
CA SER A 298 2.60 22.28 5.37
C SER A 298 2.05 20.85 5.48
N GLU A 299 1.10 20.61 6.38
CA GLU A 299 0.42 19.31 6.51
C GLU A 299 -0.67 19.22 5.44
N ASP A 300 -0.42 18.42 4.40
CA ASP A 300 -1.32 18.26 3.24
C ASP A 300 -2.38 17.16 3.50
N GLY A 301 -2.15 16.30 4.49
CA GLY A 301 -3.09 15.23 4.81
C GLY A 301 -2.65 14.33 5.95
N LYS A 302 -3.60 13.58 6.48
CA LYS A 302 -3.42 12.58 7.53
C LYS A 302 -4.30 11.38 7.23
N LEU A 303 -3.74 10.19 7.23
CA LEU A 303 -4.44 8.94 6.95
C LEU A 303 -4.25 7.97 8.11
N LYS A 304 -5.36 7.51 8.70
CA LYS A 304 -5.36 6.54 9.80
C LYS A 304 -6.06 5.26 9.34
N LEU A 305 -5.31 4.18 9.25
CA LEU A 305 -5.79 2.89 8.75
C LEU A 305 -5.61 1.80 9.79
N GLU A 306 -6.61 0.93 9.89
CA GLU A 306 -6.56 -0.31 10.67
C GLU A 306 -7.12 -1.47 9.82
N THR A 307 -6.56 -2.66 9.97
CA THR A 307 -7.12 -3.91 9.43
C THR A 307 -6.77 -5.07 10.35
N SER A 308 -7.67 -6.03 10.45
CA SER A 308 -7.48 -7.31 11.12
C SER A 308 -8.19 -8.38 10.30
N MET A 309 -7.45 -9.38 9.84
CA MET A 309 -7.98 -10.41 8.94
C MET A 309 -7.25 -11.74 9.10
N ASP A 310 -8.01 -12.82 9.06
CA ASP A 310 -7.46 -14.15 8.80
C ASP A 310 -7.24 -14.30 7.29
N ILE A 311 -6.09 -14.83 6.90
CA ILE A 311 -5.64 -14.96 5.52
C ILE A 311 -5.36 -16.41 5.18
N VAL A 312 -5.56 -16.75 3.91
CA VAL A 312 -5.11 -18.00 3.29
C VAL A 312 -3.98 -17.63 2.33
N PRO A 313 -2.70 -17.67 2.77
CA PRO A 313 -1.59 -17.07 2.05
C PRO A 313 -1.31 -17.71 0.68
N PHE A 314 -1.61 -19.00 0.51
CA PHE A 314 -1.27 -19.74 -0.71
C PHE A 314 -2.50 -20.35 -1.39
N GLU A 315 -2.44 -20.49 -2.70
CA GLU A 315 -3.36 -21.30 -3.49
C GLU A 315 -3.07 -22.79 -3.26
N GLU A 316 -4.06 -23.57 -2.82
CA GLU A 316 -3.90 -24.97 -2.40
C GLU A 316 -3.21 -25.85 -3.46
N LYS A 317 -3.55 -25.65 -4.74
CA LYS A 317 -3.07 -26.50 -5.84
C LYS A 317 -1.70 -26.11 -6.37
N SER A 318 -1.47 -24.80 -6.56
CA SER A 318 -0.22 -24.31 -7.15
C SER A 318 0.86 -24.09 -6.09
N GLY A 319 0.46 -23.83 -4.84
CA GLY A 319 1.35 -23.33 -3.78
C GLY A 319 1.83 -21.90 -4.02
N GLU A 320 1.30 -21.20 -5.03
CA GLU A 320 1.63 -19.80 -5.29
C GLU A 320 0.93 -18.91 -4.27
N ILE A 321 1.44 -17.69 -4.07
CA ILE A 321 0.78 -16.69 -3.22
C ILE A 321 -0.64 -16.47 -3.75
N ASN A 322 -1.62 -16.51 -2.84
CA ASN A 322 -3.02 -16.25 -3.17
C ASN A 322 -3.20 -14.78 -3.60
N PRO A 323 -3.55 -14.50 -4.86
CA PRO A 323 -3.70 -13.15 -5.36
C PRO A 323 -5.10 -12.57 -5.08
N ASP A 324 -6.05 -13.40 -4.66
CA ASP A 324 -7.46 -13.06 -4.49
C ASP A 324 -7.86 -13.08 -3.01
N MET A 325 -7.89 -11.88 -2.41
CA MET A 325 -8.13 -11.73 -0.98
C MET A 325 -9.19 -10.69 -0.73
N VAL A 326 -10.17 -11.01 0.11
CA VAL A 326 -11.17 -10.06 0.59
C VAL A 326 -10.84 -9.67 2.02
N TYR A 327 -10.80 -8.36 2.29
CA TYR A 327 -10.41 -7.83 3.59
C TYR A 327 -11.13 -6.54 3.93
N THR A 328 -11.23 -6.24 5.22
CA THR A 328 -11.84 -5.01 5.70
C THR A 328 -10.75 -4.07 6.18
N VAL A 329 -10.73 -2.84 5.66
CA VAL A 329 -9.88 -1.76 6.14
C VAL A 329 -10.76 -0.72 6.82
N THR A 330 -10.47 -0.41 8.07
CA THR A 330 -11.09 0.69 8.80
C THR A 330 -10.27 1.96 8.56
N VAL A 331 -10.90 2.98 7.98
CA VAL A 331 -10.34 4.33 7.92
C VAL A 331 -10.86 5.10 9.13
N LYS A 332 -9.96 5.50 10.04
CA LYS A 332 -10.37 6.10 11.32
C LYS A 332 -10.80 7.55 11.17
N LYS A 333 -11.69 7.97 12.06
CA LYS A 333 -12.08 9.37 12.27
C LYS A 333 -10.86 10.29 12.39
N GLY A 334 -10.96 11.49 11.82
CA GLY A 334 -9.88 12.47 11.78
C GLY A 334 -8.79 12.16 10.73
N THR A 335 -9.00 11.14 9.90
CA THR A 335 -8.36 11.05 8.59
C THR A 335 -8.82 12.25 7.77
N TYR A 336 -7.88 12.97 7.17
CA TYR A 336 -8.20 14.03 6.23
C TYR A 336 -7.24 14.12 5.05
N LEU A 337 -7.75 14.60 3.93
CA LEU A 337 -6.97 14.88 2.73
C LEU A 337 -7.31 16.29 2.23
N THR A 338 -6.29 17.00 1.77
CA THR A 338 -6.44 18.29 1.10
C THR A 338 -6.00 18.18 -0.36
N GLY A 339 -6.55 19.05 -1.22
CA GLY A 339 -6.04 19.24 -2.58
C GLY A 339 -6.05 18.00 -3.47
N MET A 340 -7.02 17.08 -3.31
CA MET A 340 -7.08 15.94 -4.23
C MET A 340 -7.53 16.41 -5.61
N ALA A 341 -6.72 16.13 -6.62
CA ALA A 341 -6.98 16.48 -8.03
C ALA A 341 -8.37 16.01 -8.54
N LEU A 342 -8.91 14.94 -7.95
CA LEU A 342 -10.27 14.47 -8.21
C LEU A 342 -11.30 15.57 -7.94
N PHE A 343 -11.24 16.23 -6.79
CA PHE A 343 -12.22 17.24 -6.38
C PHE A 343 -12.02 18.56 -7.13
N ASP A 344 -10.77 18.95 -7.40
CA ASP A 344 -10.48 20.12 -8.23
C ASP A 344 -11.06 19.97 -9.64
N GLN A 345 -10.86 18.80 -10.26
CA GLN A 345 -11.43 18.52 -11.56
C GLN A 345 -12.95 18.44 -11.51
N LEU A 346 -13.51 17.83 -10.47
CA LEU A 346 -14.94 17.77 -10.29
C LEU A 346 -15.51 19.18 -10.20
N ALA A 347 -14.96 20.05 -9.33
CA ALA A 347 -15.35 21.45 -9.19
C ALA A 347 -15.32 22.19 -10.53
N GLY A 348 -14.29 21.97 -11.36
CA GLY A 348 -14.23 22.50 -12.71
C GLY A 348 -15.37 22.04 -13.65
N LYS A 349 -15.92 20.83 -13.46
CA LYS A 349 -17.07 20.33 -14.26
C LYS A 349 -18.40 20.96 -13.87
N VAL A 350 -18.51 21.46 -12.66
CA VAL A 350 -19.73 22.08 -12.12
C VAL A 350 -19.68 23.61 -12.13
N GLU A 351 -18.57 24.21 -12.59
CA GLU A 351 -18.44 25.66 -12.85
C GLU A 351 -19.61 26.27 -13.65
N PRO A 352 -20.19 25.61 -14.67
CA PRO A 352 -21.36 26.15 -15.38
C PRO A 352 -22.57 26.43 -14.48
N LEU A 353 -22.67 25.77 -13.32
CA LEU A 353 -23.75 25.96 -12.34
C LEU A 353 -23.58 27.25 -11.53
N ARG A 354 -22.37 27.83 -11.49
CA ARG A 354 -22.15 29.12 -10.82
C ARG A 354 -22.83 30.29 -11.54
N ARG A 355 -23.20 30.12 -12.81
CA ARG A 355 -24.01 31.12 -13.55
C ARG A 355 -25.38 31.36 -12.93
N VAL A 356 -25.86 30.40 -12.14
CA VAL A 356 -27.12 30.54 -11.39
C VAL A 356 -26.88 30.65 -9.90
N ASP A 357 -25.68 31.06 -9.52
CA ASP A 357 -25.23 31.22 -8.13
C ASP A 357 -25.30 29.91 -7.32
N LEU A 358 -25.26 28.75 -7.98
CA LEU A 358 -25.10 27.48 -7.26
C LEU A 358 -23.66 27.36 -6.77
N ASN A 359 -23.42 27.81 -5.54
CA ASN A 359 -22.12 27.71 -4.89
C ASN A 359 -21.88 26.28 -4.36
N ILE A 360 -20.73 25.74 -4.71
CA ILE A 360 -20.25 24.38 -4.43
C ILE A 360 -18.78 24.40 -3.98
N ASP A 361 -18.34 25.54 -3.45
CA ASP A 361 -16.99 25.77 -2.91
C ASP A 361 -16.66 24.80 -1.75
N ALA A 362 -17.68 24.16 -1.18
CA ALA A 362 -17.56 23.04 -0.27
C ALA A 362 -16.68 21.90 -0.81
N LEU A 363 -16.64 21.68 -2.14
CA LEU A 363 -15.77 20.69 -2.78
C LEU A 363 -14.28 21.01 -2.64
N ASN A 364 -13.93 22.27 -2.40
CA ASN A 364 -12.54 22.73 -2.22
C ASN A 364 -12.13 22.72 -0.74
N LYS A 365 -13.00 22.30 0.17
CA LYS A 365 -12.70 22.21 1.60
C LYS A 365 -11.94 20.92 1.91
N PRO A 366 -11.10 20.92 2.96
CA PRO A 366 -10.50 19.69 3.47
C PRO A 366 -11.57 18.64 3.75
N ILE A 367 -11.26 17.40 3.39
CA ILE A 367 -12.17 16.27 3.56
C ILE A 367 -11.70 15.55 4.80
N GLU A 368 -12.36 15.81 5.92
CA GLU A 368 -12.08 15.14 7.19
C GLU A 368 -13.22 14.19 7.54
N LEU A 369 -12.88 12.94 7.85
CA LEU A 369 -13.88 11.94 8.24
C LEU A 369 -14.42 12.23 9.64
N SER A 370 -15.74 12.36 9.74
CA SER A 370 -16.44 12.63 11.00
C SER A 370 -16.61 11.37 11.87
N SER A 371 -16.48 10.16 11.28
CA SER A 371 -16.55 8.85 11.94
C SER A 371 -15.60 7.83 11.31
N ASP A 372 -15.35 6.71 12.01
CA ASP A 372 -14.68 5.54 11.43
C ASP A 372 -15.51 4.98 10.26
N VAL A 373 -14.83 4.46 9.23
CA VAL A 373 -15.46 3.87 8.04
C VAL A 373 -14.79 2.54 7.74
N ASP A 374 -15.55 1.44 7.82
CA ASP A 374 -15.11 0.13 7.38
C ASP A 374 -15.32 -0.03 5.88
N ILE A 375 -14.27 -0.46 5.18
CA ILE A 375 -14.26 -0.66 3.73
C ILE A 375 -13.92 -2.11 3.44
N LYS A 376 -14.88 -2.85 2.88
CA LYS A 376 -14.62 -4.18 2.35
C LYS A 376 -13.96 -4.08 0.97
N LEU A 377 -12.74 -4.56 0.87
CA LEU A 377 -11.88 -4.52 -0.31
C LEU A 377 -11.61 -5.94 -0.81
N ARG A 378 -11.38 -6.09 -2.11
CA ARG A 378 -10.89 -7.31 -2.76
C ARG A 378 -9.62 -6.99 -3.54
N SER A 379 -8.52 -7.67 -3.24
CA SER A 379 -7.36 -7.72 -4.12
C SER A 379 -7.63 -8.73 -5.22
N LEU A 380 -7.50 -8.35 -6.49
CA LEU A 380 -7.60 -9.26 -7.65
C LEU A 380 -6.84 -8.68 -8.84
N ASP A 381 -5.97 -9.47 -9.48
CA ASP A 381 -5.16 -9.05 -10.64
C ASP A 381 -4.36 -7.75 -10.40
N GLY A 382 -3.87 -7.57 -9.16
CA GLY A 382 -3.16 -6.37 -8.71
C GLY A 382 -4.05 -5.13 -8.57
N LYS A 383 -5.38 -5.27 -8.62
CA LYS A 383 -6.33 -4.20 -8.31
C LYS A 383 -6.86 -4.38 -6.90
N ILE A 384 -7.07 -3.27 -6.21
CA ILE A 384 -7.83 -3.16 -4.98
C ILE A 384 -9.22 -2.67 -5.36
N ILE A 385 -10.25 -3.48 -5.11
CA ILE A 385 -11.63 -3.27 -5.59
C ILE A 385 -12.57 -3.13 -4.40
N THR A 386 -13.48 -2.15 -4.40
CA THR A 386 -14.55 -2.07 -3.40
C THR A 386 -15.53 -3.22 -3.57
N ALA A 387 -15.67 -4.07 -2.56
CA ALA A 387 -16.57 -5.23 -2.59
C ALA A 387 -18.04 -4.84 -2.40
N GLU A 388 -18.28 -3.66 -1.81
CA GLU A 388 -19.58 -3.07 -1.54
C GLU A 388 -19.57 -1.55 -1.71
N ASP A 389 -20.74 -0.93 -1.62
CA ASP A 389 -20.86 0.52 -1.56
C ASP A 389 -20.32 1.02 -0.23
N VAL A 390 -19.51 2.08 -0.25
CA VAL A 390 -18.92 2.68 0.95
C VAL A 390 -19.25 4.16 1.02
N GLY A 391 -19.62 4.64 2.21
CA GLY A 391 -19.93 6.03 2.50
C GLY A 391 -18.90 6.64 3.45
N PHE A 392 -18.45 7.84 3.13
CA PHE A 392 -17.54 8.66 3.91
C PHE A 392 -18.29 9.92 4.31
N VAL A 393 -18.56 10.07 5.59
CA VAL A 393 -19.26 11.24 6.15
C VAL A 393 -18.24 12.31 6.51
N THR A 394 -18.47 13.53 6.05
CA THR A 394 -17.61 14.69 6.36
C THR A 394 -18.46 15.90 6.73
N ASP A 395 -17.82 16.96 7.20
CA ASP A 395 -18.50 18.17 7.65
C ASP A 395 -19.19 18.95 6.51
N TYR A 396 -18.61 18.91 5.30
CA TYR A 396 -19.08 19.71 4.16
C TYR A 396 -19.89 18.89 3.16
N PHE A 397 -19.53 17.63 2.97
CA PHE A 397 -20.23 16.72 2.06
C PHE A 397 -19.94 15.25 2.35
N ASP A 398 -20.91 14.39 2.08
CA ASP A 398 -20.70 12.96 2.12
C ASP A 398 -20.15 12.49 0.77
N LEU A 399 -19.14 11.62 0.79
CA LEU A 399 -18.65 10.92 -0.40
C LEU A 399 -19.12 9.47 -0.34
N LYS A 400 -19.79 9.00 -1.38
CA LYS A 400 -20.11 7.59 -1.56
C LYS A 400 -19.31 7.02 -2.73
N LEU A 401 -18.60 5.91 -2.53
CA LEU A 401 -18.04 5.12 -3.63
C LEU A 401 -18.91 3.88 -3.85
N THR A 402 -19.15 3.56 -5.12
CA THR A 402 -19.95 2.41 -5.53
C THR A 402 -19.09 1.15 -5.57
N LYS A 403 -19.72 0.00 -5.28
CA LYS A 403 -19.14 -1.33 -5.48
C LYS A 403 -18.49 -1.46 -6.87
N GLY A 404 -17.31 -2.07 -6.91
CA GLY A 404 -16.54 -2.30 -8.13
C GLY A 404 -15.62 -1.14 -8.53
N SER A 405 -15.62 -0.04 -7.77
CA SER A 405 -14.59 0.99 -7.88
C SER A 405 -13.23 0.37 -7.56
N TRP A 406 -12.18 0.72 -8.31
CA TRP A 406 -10.89 0.07 -8.16
C TRP A 406 -9.71 1.03 -8.29
N TYR A 407 -8.62 0.67 -7.63
CA TYR A 407 -7.30 1.28 -7.73
C TYR A 407 -6.26 0.19 -8.01
N LYS A 408 -5.28 0.48 -8.88
CA LYS A 408 -4.18 -0.42 -9.21
C LYS A 408 -2.88 0.21 -8.72
N PRO A 409 -2.35 -0.23 -7.57
CA PRO A 409 -1.03 0.17 -7.10
C PRO A 409 0.05 -0.06 -8.17
N GLY A 410 1.04 0.82 -8.21
CA GLY A 410 2.20 0.73 -9.11
C GLY A 410 2.01 1.27 -10.52
N THR A 411 0.78 1.43 -11.01
CA THR A 411 0.50 2.14 -12.28
C THR A 411 -0.38 3.37 -12.08
N ASP A 412 -0.71 3.70 -10.84
CA ASP A 412 -1.66 4.74 -10.43
C ASP A 412 -3.04 4.65 -11.10
N GLY A 413 -3.35 3.49 -11.70
CA GLY A 413 -4.55 3.31 -12.49
C GLY A 413 -5.76 3.27 -11.56
N HIS A 414 -6.84 3.95 -11.91
CA HIS A 414 -8.08 3.84 -11.16
C HIS A 414 -9.32 3.89 -12.05
N GLU A 415 -10.41 3.43 -11.46
CA GLU A 415 -11.77 3.73 -11.89
C GLU A 415 -12.65 3.87 -10.65
N LEU A 416 -13.14 5.08 -10.40
CA LEU A 416 -14.01 5.38 -9.27
C LEU A 416 -15.38 5.77 -9.78
N HIS A 417 -16.41 5.16 -9.21
CA HIS A 417 -17.80 5.55 -9.41
C HIS A 417 -18.32 6.01 -8.06
N GLY A 418 -18.96 7.17 -8.03
CA GLY A 418 -19.38 7.71 -6.74
C GLY A 418 -20.41 8.81 -6.83
N MET A 419 -20.79 9.28 -5.65
CA MET A 419 -21.73 10.38 -5.45
C MET A 419 -21.20 11.25 -4.33
N ILE A 420 -21.25 12.56 -4.55
CA ILE A 420 -21.06 13.54 -3.50
C ILE A 420 -22.43 14.07 -3.09
N THR A 421 -22.71 14.09 -1.80
CA THR A 421 -23.93 14.68 -1.24
C THR A 421 -23.55 15.83 -0.31
N MET A 422 -23.77 17.07 -0.75
CA MET A 422 -23.52 18.26 0.07
C MET A 422 -24.25 18.17 1.41
N SER A 423 -23.65 18.66 2.49
CA SER A 423 -24.30 18.69 3.81
C SER A 423 -25.61 19.50 3.75
N GLU A 424 -26.50 19.33 4.74
CA GLU A 424 -27.76 20.11 4.78
C GLU A 424 -27.49 21.62 4.81
N VAL A 425 -26.47 22.05 5.55
CA VAL A 425 -26.08 23.45 5.69
C VAL A 425 -25.62 24.01 4.36
N GLU A 426 -24.69 23.32 3.68
CA GLU A 426 -24.16 23.77 2.39
C GLU A 426 -25.22 23.70 1.28
N SER A 427 -26.04 22.64 1.27
CA SER A 427 -27.17 22.52 0.34
C SER A 427 -28.18 23.65 0.49
N LYS A 428 -28.56 23.99 1.74
CA LYS A 428 -29.51 25.06 2.01
C LYS A 428 -28.98 26.42 1.55
N LYS A 429 -27.70 26.72 1.84
CA LYS A 429 -27.04 27.95 1.37
C LYS A 429 -27.05 28.04 -0.15
N ALA A 430 -26.60 26.99 -0.82
CA ALA A 430 -26.52 26.94 -2.28
C ALA A 430 -27.92 27.08 -2.92
N ILE A 431 -28.92 26.34 -2.44
CA ILE A 431 -30.30 26.41 -2.94
C ILE A 431 -30.89 27.82 -2.74
N GLN A 432 -30.67 28.45 -1.59
CA GLN A 432 -31.15 29.82 -1.32
C GLN A 432 -30.49 30.86 -2.23
N SER A 433 -29.21 30.69 -2.56
CA SER A 433 -28.51 31.54 -3.53
C SER A 433 -29.11 31.43 -4.94
N VAL A 434 -29.42 30.21 -5.38
CA VAL A 434 -30.12 29.99 -6.64
C VAL A 434 -31.50 30.63 -6.64
N ASP A 435 -32.28 30.43 -5.57
CA ASP A 435 -33.62 31.03 -5.44
C ASP A 435 -33.57 32.56 -5.54
N LYS A 436 -32.65 33.20 -4.82
CA LYS A 436 -32.44 34.66 -4.89
C LYS A 436 -32.05 35.13 -6.29
N THR A 437 -31.23 34.35 -6.99
CA THR A 437 -30.79 34.68 -8.34
C THR A 437 -31.94 34.58 -9.34
N ILE A 438 -32.76 33.53 -9.23
CA ILE A 438 -33.99 33.37 -10.01
C ILE A 438 -34.97 34.51 -9.71
N GLU A 439 -35.18 34.84 -8.43
CA GLU A 439 -36.07 35.93 -8.02
C GLU A 439 -35.63 37.28 -8.61
N LYS A 440 -34.33 37.56 -8.51
CA LYS A 440 -33.74 38.83 -8.98
C LYS A 440 -33.82 39.00 -10.49
N HIS A 441 -33.59 37.95 -11.28
CA HIS A 441 -33.43 38.07 -12.74
C HIS A 441 -34.63 37.55 -13.55
N ILE A 442 -35.46 36.70 -12.97
CA ILE A 442 -36.60 36.07 -13.66
C ILE A 442 -37.92 36.46 -12.99
N ALA A 443 -38.09 36.16 -11.69
CA ALA A 443 -39.39 36.35 -11.03
C ALA A 443 -39.79 37.83 -10.87
N SER A 444 -38.80 38.72 -10.82
CA SER A 444 -38.99 40.18 -10.83
C SER A 444 -39.61 40.72 -12.12
N HIS A 445 -39.53 39.97 -13.23
CA HIS A 445 -40.04 40.35 -14.54
C HIS A 445 -41.23 39.47 -14.98
N ILE A 446 -41.41 38.31 -14.35
CA ILE A 446 -42.42 37.31 -14.70
C ILE A 446 -42.95 36.66 -13.42
N PRO A 447 -44.27 36.70 -13.13
CA PRO A 447 -44.82 36.04 -11.95
C PRO A 447 -44.73 34.52 -12.11
N VAL A 448 -43.64 33.94 -11.61
CA VAL A 448 -43.32 32.52 -11.73
C VAL A 448 -42.91 31.96 -10.37
N ASP A 449 -43.32 30.73 -10.07
CA ASP A 449 -42.85 29.99 -8.89
C ASP A 449 -41.35 29.65 -9.01
N THR A 450 -40.53 30.33 -8.19
CA THR A 450 -39.10 30.11 -8.04
C THR A 450 -38.75 28.62 -7.87
N LYS A 451 -39.54 27.87 -7.10
CA LYS A 451 -39.32 26.45 -6.86
C LYS A 451 -39.51 25.63 -8.13
N LYS A 452 -40.47 25.99 -8.98
CA LYS A 452 -40.71 25.32 -10.26
C LYS A 452 -39.56 25.55 -11.24
N ILE A 453 -39.06 26.78 -11.33
CA ILE A 453 -37.87 27.10 -12.14
C ILE A 453 -36.64 26.36 -11.61
N ARG A 454 -36.36 26.43 -10.31
CA ARG A 454 -35.22 25.72 -9.72
C ARG A 454 -35.30 24.22 -9.97
N ASN A 455 -36.46 23.59 -9.77
CA ASN A 455 -36.63 22.16 -10.00
C ASN A 455 -36.47 21.78 -11.47
N ALA A 456 -36.88 22.64 -12.40
CA ALA A 456 -36.57 22.44 -13.81
C ALA A 456 -35.05 22.45 -14.05
N MET A 457 -34.34 23.44 -13.51
CA MET A 457 -32.91 23.63 -13.76
C MET A 457 -32.01 22.61 -13.05
N LEU A 458 -32.35 22.25 -11.81
CA LEU A 458 -31.48 21.52 -10.88
C LEU A 458 -32.16 20.29 -10.26
N GLY A 459 -33.37 19.91 -10.67
CA GLY A 459 -34.13 18.81 -10.05
C GLY A 459 -33.39 17.47 -10.07
N ASN A 460 -32.54 17.24 -11.07
CA ASN A 460 -31.70 16.03 -11.13
C ASN A 460 -30.59 16.00 -10.08
N LEU A 461 -30.19 17.18 -9.57
CA LEU A 461 -29.17 17.36 -8.54
C LEU A 461 -29.77 17.50 -7.15
N ILE A 462 -30.99 18.05 -7.02
CA ILE A 462 -31.61 18.26 -5.71
C ILE A 462 -32.51 17.07 -5.38
N ARG A 463 -32.11 16.29 -4.37
CA ARG A 463 -32.93 15.19 -3.81
C ARG A 463 -32.97 15.33 -2.31
N GLU A 464 -34.15 15.18 -1.72
CA GLU A 464 -34.35 15.31 -0.28
C GLU A 464 -33.80 16.64 0.27
N ASN A 465 -33.95 17.72 -0.52
CA ASN A 465 -33.45 19.06 -0.20
C ASN A 465 -31.92 19.17 -0.04
N ARG A 466 -31.16 18.17 -0.52
CA ARG A 466 -29.69 18.17 -0.59
C ARG A 466 -29.21 18.13 -2.03
N ILE A 467 -28.01 18.65 -2.29
CA ILE A 467 -27.37 18.61 -3.61
C ILE A 467 -26.56 17.32 -3.75
N HIS A 468 -26.81 16.57 -4.81
CA HIS A 468 -26.17 15.30 -5.15
C HIS A 468 -25.44 15.42 -6.48
N LEU A 469 -24.15 15.11 -6.49
CA LEU A 469 -23.27 15.13 -7.65
C LEU A 469 -22.71 13.73 -7.88
N SER A 470 -23.32 12.98 -8.78
CA SER A 470 -22.77 11.69 -9.20
C SER A 470 -21.60 11.90 -10.15
N PHE A 471 -20.52 11.14 -9.98
CA PHE A 471 -19.30 11.29 -10.76
C PHE A 471 -18.73 9.93 -11.18
N ARG A 472 -17.88 9.98 -12.21
CA ARG A 472 -16.99 8.89 -12.60
C ARG A 472 -15.60 9.47 -12.79
N SER A 473 -14.60 8.79 -12.24
CA SER A 473 -13.19 9.12 -12.41
C SER A 473 -12.44 7.94 -12.98
N SER A 474 -11.51 8.19 -13.90
CA SER A 474 -10.66 7.14 -14.47
C SER A 474 -9.28 7.66 -14.90
N GLY A 475 -8.35 6.76 -15.17
CA GLY A 475 -7.00 7.09 -15.62
C GLY A 475 -5.99 6.99 -14.49
N SER A 476 -4.99 7.88 -14.45
CA SER A 476 -4.07 7.99 -13.32
C SER A 476 -4.76 8.71 -12.15
N ILE A 477 -4.61 8.24 -10.92
CA ILE A 477 -5.19 8.90 -9.74
C ILE A 477 -4.53 10.26 -9.46
N MET A 478 -3.31 10.46 -9.93
CA MET A 478 -2.59 11.74 -9.85
C MET A 478 -3.09 12.76 -10.89
N GLN A 479 -3.56 12.28 -12.04
CA GLN A 479 -4.15 13.09 -13.11
C GLN A 479 -5.46 12.46 -13.57
N PRO A 480 -6.52 12.51 -12.73
CA PRO A 480 -7.76 11.83 -13.04
C PRO A 480 -8.41 12.42 -14.29
N ARG A 481 -9.34 11.67 -14.87
CA ARG A 481 -10.32 12.20 -15.82
C ARG A 481 -11.68 12.08 -15.16
N VAL A 482 -12.21 13.20 -14.72
CA VAL A 482 -13.48 13.26 -14.00
C VAL A 482 -14.61 13.69 -14.93
N GLY A 483 -15.73 12.98 -14.86
CA GLY A 483 -17.00 13.34 -15.49
C GLY A 483 -18.14 13.27 -14.50
N LEU A 484 -19.18 14.07 -14.72
CA LEU A 484 -20.45 13.92 -14.01
C LEU A 484 -21.22 12.74 -14.60
N SER A 485 -21.70 11.86 -13.72
CA SER A 485 -22.49 10.67 -14.08
C SER A 485 -23.97 11.04 -14.00
N GLY A 486 -24.63 11.21 -15.15
CA GLY A 486 -26.00 11.73 -15.25
C GLY A 486 -26.11 12.71 -16.41
N ASN A 487 -27.31 12.92 -16.95
CA ASN A 487 -27.52 13.82 -18.08
C ASN A 487 -26.83 15.16 -17.82
N SER A 488 -25.99 15.60 -18.76
CA SER A 488 -25.32 16.90 -18.73
C SER A 488 -26.32 17.97 -18.33
N ILE A 489 -25.98 18.79 -17.33
CA ILE A 489 -26.86 19.87 -16.87
C ILE A 489 -26.85 20.97 -17.93
N SER A 490 -27.60 20.77 -19.01
CA SER A 490 -27.87 21.82 -19.98
C SER A 490 -28.99 22.67 -19.42
N LEU A 491 -28.63 23.76 -18.73
CA LEU A 491 -29.60 24.74 -18.24
C LEU A 491 -30.57 25.16 -19.35
N LYS A 492 -30.05 25.34 -20.59
CA LYS A 492 -30.87 25.70 -21.75
C LYS A 492 -31.91 24.63 -22.09
N GLN A 493 -31.52 23.36 -22.07
CA GLN A 493 -32.43 22.24 -22.33
C GLN A 493 -33.49 22.15 -21.22
N ALA A 494 -33.05 22.18 -19.96
CA ALA A 494 -33.92 22.04 -18.80
C ALA A 494 -34.95 23.19 -18.70
N LEU A 495 -34.54 24.41 -19.04
CA LEU A 495 -35.44 25.56 -19.18
C LEU A 495 -36.36 25.43 -20.40
N SER A 496 -35.84 24.98 -21.55
CA SER A 496 -36.65 24.75 -22.76
C SER A 496 -37.74 23.70 -22.54
N ASP A 497 -37.42 22.61 -21.85
CA ASP A 497 -38.36 21.53 -21.56
C ASP A 497 -39.46 22.01 -20.62
N ALA A 498 -39.10 22.73 -19.55
CA ALA A 498 -40.08 23.33 -18.64
C ALA A 498 -41.00 24.34 -19.34
N VAL A 499 -40.49 25.10 -20.30
CA VAL A 499 -41.29 26.02 -21.10
C VAL A 499 -42.18 25.27 -22.10
N SER A 500 -41.70 24.18 -22.68
CA SER A 500 -42.43 23.35 -23.65
C SER A 500 -43.61 22.61 -23.01
N ASP A 501 -43.53 22.27 -21.73
CA ASP A 501 -44.63 21.67 -20.95
C ASP A 501 -45.73 22.68 -20.57
N GLY A 502 -45.75 23.87 -21.18
CA GLY A 502 -46.78 24.89 -20.98
C GLY A 502 -46.73 25.57 -19.61
N ALA A 503 -45.62 25.41 -18.87
CA ALA A 503 -45.47 25.97 -17.55
C ALA A 503 -45.32 27.50 -17.54
N PHE A 504 -44.82 28.09 -18.64
CA PHE A 504 -44.37 29.48 -18.67
C PHE A 504 -44.51 30.14 -20.06
N ASP A 505 -44.55 31.47 -20.08
CA ASP A 505 -44.57 32.31 -21.29
C ASP A 505 -43.15 32.47 -21.89
N MET A 506 -42.99 32.01 -23.13
CA MET A 506 -41.71 31.89 -23.86
C MET A 506 -40.98 33.23 -24.06
N ASP A 507 -41.71 34.30 -24.33
CA ASP A 507 -41.09 35.56 -24.76
C ASP A 507 -40.56 36.35 -23.57
N LYS A 508 -41.26 36.27 -22.43
CA LYS A 508 -40.82 36.90 -21.18
C LYS A 508 -39.61 36.18 -20.57
N ILE A 509 -39.59 34.84 -20.62
CA ILE A 509 -38.47 34.05 -20.07
C ILE A 509 -37.18 34.28 -20.87
N LYS A 510 -37.26 34.43 -22.20
CA LYS A 510 -36.07 34.73 -23.02
C LYS A 510 -35.42 36.06 -22.64
N GLU A 511 -36.21 37.06 -22.25
CA GLU A 511 -35.71 38.37 -21.79
C GLU A 511 -34.99 38.27 -20.44
N GLY A 512 -35.58 37.59 -19.45
CA GLY A 512 -34.95 37.32 -18.15
C GLY A 512 -33.71 36.42 -18.23
N LEU A 513 -33.73 35.40 -19.09
CA LEU A 513 -32.58 34.52 -19.34
C LEU A 513 -31.47 35.21 -20.13
N GLY A 514 -31.81 36.12 -21.04
CA GLY A 514 -30.84 36.97 -21.72
C GLY A 514 -30.01 37.80 -20.75
N ASN A 515 -30.57 38.16 -19.60
CA ASN A 515 -29.86 38.84 -18.52
C ASN A 515 -29.08 37.90 -17.59
N LEU A 516 -29.46 36.61 -17.51
CA LEU A 516 -28.80 35.58 -16.70
C LEU A 516 -27.56 34.96 -17.38
N PHE A 517 -27.52 34.98 -18.72
CA PHE A 517 -26.45 34.37 -19.53
C PHE A 517 -25.55 35.39 -20.26
N LYS A 518 -25.77 36.68 -20.05
CA LYS A 518 -24.79 37.74 -20.34
C LYS A 518 -23.83 37.87 -19.16
#